data_AF-A0A524MT13-F1
#
_entry.id   AF-A0A524MT13-F1
#
_cell.length_a   1.000
_cell.length_b   1.000
_cell.length_c   1.000
_cell.angle_alpha   90.00
_cell.angle_beta   90.00
_cell.angle_gamma   90.00
#
_symmetry.space_group_name_H-M   'P 1'
#
loop_
_entity.id
_entity.type
_entity.pdbx_description
1 polymer ?
#
loop_
_entity_poly.entity_id
_entity_poly.type
_entity_poly.pdbx_seq_one_letter_code
_entity_poly.pdbx_strand_id
1 'polypeptide(L)'
;GVYEGRARLVRSIDDLLALEPGDVLVAPTTGEAFNSMLHLVGAIVTDHGSFACHAAIVSREMGIPSVVGTVNGTERIQDGARVRVDGTAGTVDIL
;
A
#
# COMPACT_ATOMS: atom_id res chain seq x y z
N GLY A 1 10.30 8.14 -0.33
CA GLY A 1 9.44 9.19 -0.93
C GLY A 1 8.21 9.39 -0.07
N VAL A 2 7.45 10.45 -0.31
CA VAL A 2 6.20 10.74 0.43
C VAL A 2 5.04 10.83 -0.56
N TYR A 3 3.91 10.20 -0.23
CA TYR A 3 2.69 10.26 -1.02
C TYR A 3 1.47 10.41 -0.11
N GLU A 4 0.46 11.13 -0.57
CA GLU A 4 -0.84 11.25 0.10
C GLU A 4 -1.94 10.78 -0.83
N GLY A 5 -2.84 9.95 -0.31
CA GLY A 5 -3.95 9.41 -1.10
C GLY A 5 -5.02 8.79 -0.24
N ARG A 6 -6.06 8.28 -0.90
CA ARG A 6 -7.13 7.52 -0.27
C ARG A 6 -6.64 6.10 -0.02
N ALA A 7 -6.74 5.63 1.21
CA ALA A 7 -6.47 4.24 1.57
C ALA A 7 -7.54 3.33 0.97
N ARG A 8 -7.12 2.24 0.34
CA ARG A 8 -7.98 1.14 -0.06
C ARG A 8 -7.53 -0.13 0.63
N LEU A 9 -8.41 -0.66 1.47
CA LEU A 9 -8.17 -1.93 2.14
C LEU A 9 -8.43 -3.07 1.15
N VAL A 10 -7.40 -3.86 0.83
CA VAL A 10 -7.52 -4.98 -0.09
C VAL A 10 -7.35 -6.29 0.66
N ARG A 11 -8.46 -7.01 0.84
CA ARG A 11 -8.53 -8.33 1.48
C ARG A 11 -9.06 -9.41 0.55
N SER A 12 -9.65 -9.00 -0.57
CA SER A 12 -10.24 -9.87 -1.59
C SER A 12 -9.92 -9.36 -3.00
N ILE A 13 -10.25 -10.17 -4.02
CA ILE A 13 -10.11 -9.78 -5.42
C ILE A 13 -11.10 -8.66 -5.77
N ASP A 14 -12.31 -8.66 -5.20
CA ASP A 14 -13.29 -7.60 -5.41
C ASP A 14 -12.79 -6.24 -4.91
N ASP A 15 -12.10 -6.20 -3.77
CA ASP A 15 -11.46 -4.98 -3.26
C ASP A 15 -10.36 -4.48 -4.21
N LEU A 16 -9.58 -5.42 -4.75
CA LEU A 16 -8.51 -5.15 -5.69
C LEU A 16 -9.05 -4.53 -6.98
N LEU A 17 -10.17 -5.05 -7.51
CA LEU A 17 -10.86 -4.51 -8.69
C LEU A 17 -11.47 -3.13 -8.45
N ALA A 18 -11.69 -2.75 -7.20
CA ALA A 18 -12.20 -1.44 -6.81
C ALA A 18 -11.10 -0.44 -6.44
N LEU A 19 -9.85 -0.69 -6.83
CA LEU A 19 -8.76 0.29 -6.78
C LEU A 19 -8.95 1.34 -7.87
N GLU A 20 -8.75 2.60 -7.49
CA GLU A 20 -8.74 3.75 -8.39
C GLU A 20 -7.30 4.26 -8.58
N PRO A 21 -6.98 4.92 -9.71
CA PRO A 21 -5.67 5.53 -9.92
C PRO A 21 -5.31 6.52 -8.81
N GLY A 22 -4.14 6.35 -8.19
CA GLY A 22 -3.65 7.17 -7.09
C GLY A 22 -4.09 6.70 -5.69
N ASP A 23 -4.81 5.59 -5.57
CA ASP A 23 -5.10 5.03 -4.26
C ASP A 23 -3.82 4.55 -3.55
N VAL A 24 -3.89 4.50 -2.22
CA VAL A 24 -2.90 3.85 -1.36
C VAL A 24 -3.37 2.44 -1.08
N LEU A 25 -2.67 1.45 -1.62
CA LEU A 25 -2.96 0.04 -1.36
C LEU A 25 -2.62 -0.31 0.08
N VAL A 26 -3.58 -0.81 0.85
CA VAL A 26 -3.38 -1.30 2.21
C VAL A 26 -3.81 -2.76 2.28
N ALA A 27 -2.88 -3.69 2.46
CA ALA A 27 -3.16 -5.13 2.43
C ALA A 27 -2.29 -5.92 3.42
N PRO A 28 -2.71 -7.09 3.92
CA PRO A 28 -1.86 -7.88 4.83
C PRO A 28 -0.56 -8.32 4.15
N THR A 29 -0.66 -8.70 2.88
CA THR A 29 0.45 -9.09 2.01
C THR A 29 0.08 -8.80 0.55
N THR A 30 1.08 -8.74 -0.33
CA THR A 30 0.88 -8.71 -1.79
C THR A 30 1.25 -10.07 -2.39
N GLY A 31 0.50 -10.52 -3.39
CA GLY A 31 0.83 -11.70 -4.19
C GLY A 31 0.79 -11.41 -5.69
N GLU A 32 0.97 -12.45 -6.52
CA GLU A 32 1.03 -12.34 -7.99
C GLU A 32 -0.22 -11.67 -8.58
N ALA A 33 -1.40 -11.89 -7.99
CA ALA A 33 -2.66 -11.30 -8.42
C ALA A 33 -2.67 -9.75 -8.39
N PHE A 34 -1.79 -9.14 -7.60
CA PHE A 34 -1.72 -7.69 -7.45
C PHE A 34 -0.91 -7.04 -8.57
N ASN A 35 -0.02 -7.79 -9.26
CA ASN A 35 0.96 -7.24 -10.20
C ASN A 35 0.33 -6.35 -11.27
N SER A 36 -0.82 -6.78 -11.80
CA SER A 36 -1.56 -6.02 -12.80
C SER A 36 -2.22 -4.76 -12.26
N MET A 37 -2.35 -4.58 -10.95
CA MET A 37 -3.01 -3.41 -10.34
C MET A 37 -2.02 -2.47 -9.63
N LEU A 38 -0.82 -2.94 -9.28
CA LEU A 38 0.20 -2.11 -8.60
C LEU A 38 0.61 -0.88 -9.41
N HIS A 39 0.45 -0.88 -10.73
CA HIS A 39 0.73 0.31 -11.56
C HIS A 39 -0.29 1.45 -11.37
N LEU A 40 -1.46 1.17 -10.78
CA LEU A 40 -2.50 2.17 -10.52
C LEU A 40 -2.26 2.93 -9.21
N VAL A 41 -1.51 2.36 -8.27
CA VAL A 41 -1.47 2.86 -6.89
C VAL A 41 -0.36 3.90 -6.71
N GLY A 42 -0.61 4.89 -5.87
CA GLY A 42 0.35 5.94 -5.56
C GLY A 42 1.29 5.59 -4.41
N ALA A 43 0.91 4.62 -3.57
CA ALA A 43 1.74 4.07 -2.50
C ALA A 43 1.26 2.67 -2.06
N ILE A 44 2.13 1.93 -1.37
CA ILE A 44 1.83 0.58 -0.87
C ILE A 44 2.10 0.48 0.63
N VAL A 45 1.13 -0.04 1.38
CA VAL A 45 1.24 -0.34 2.80
C VAL A 45 0.90 -1.80 3.04
N THR A 46 1.79 -2.53 3.72
CA THR A 46 1.52 -3.93 4.10
C THR A 46 1.78 -4.24 5.57
N ASP A 47 0.98 -5.14 6.14
CA ASP A 47 1.17 -5.62 7.52
C ASP A 47 2.38 -6.54 7.63
N HIS A 48 2.58 -7.37 6.61
CA HIS A 48 3.69 -8.31 6.52
C HIS A 48 4.67 -7.89 5.43
N GLY A 49 5.93 -8.28 5.64
CA GLY A 49 7.00 -8.02 4.69
C GLY A 49 8.22 -7.41 5.36
N SER A 50 9.28 -7.28 4.58
CA SER A 50 10.54 -6.66 4.96
C SER A 50 11.04 -5.82 3.80
N PHE A 51 12.16 -5.12 3.98
CA PHE A 51 12.71 -4.26 2.93
C PHE A 51 12.99 -4.99 1.60
N ALA A 52 13.14 -6.33 1.60
CA ALA A 52 13.44 -7.16 0.44
C ALA A 52 12.24 -7.97 -0.06
N CYS A 53 11.03 -7.75 0.47
CA CYS A 53 9.84 -8.43 -0.01
C CYS A 53 9.37 -7.91 -1.37
N HIS A 54 8.50 -8.68 -2.03
CA HIS A 54 7.94 -8.35 -3.34
C HIS A 54 7.36 -6.92 -3.40
N ALA A 55 6.50 -6.55 -2.44
CA ALA A 55 5.93 -5.20 -2.37
C ALA A 55 7.00 -4.10 -2.35
N ALA A 56 8.05 -4.27 -1.54
CA ALA A 56 9.10 -3.28 -1.39
C ALA A 56 10.02 -3.18 -2.62
N ILE A 57 10.21 -4.27 -3.37
CA ILE A 57 10.99 -4.26 -4.62
C ILE A 57 10.18 -3.55 -5.70
N VAL A 58 8.94 -3.97 -5.94
CA VAL A 58 8.08 -3.40 -6.99
C VAL A 58 7.81 -1.92 -6.75
N SER A 59 7.61 -1.49 -5.50
CA SER A 59 7.43 -0.07 -5.18
C SER A 59 8.61 0.78 -5.63
N ARG A 60 9.84 0.27 -5.46
CA ARG A 60 11.06 0.97 -5.91
C ARG A 60 11.19 1.00 -7.42
N GLU A 61 10.84 -0.08 -8.11
CA GLU A 61 10.81 -0.15 -9.57
C GLU A 61 9.79 0.83 -10.17
N MET A 62 8.65 0.99 -9.52
CA MET A 62 7.59 1.93 -9.91
C MET A 62 7.83 3.37 -9.43
N GLY A 63 8.83 3.60 -8.59
CA GLY A 63 9.13 4.93 -8.05
C GLY A 63 8.10 5.47 -7.05
N ILE A 64 7.30 4.60 -6.43
CA ILE A 64 6.29 4.97 -5.44
C ILE A 64 6.77 4.64 -4.01
N PRO A 65 6.36 5.38 -2.99
CA PRO A 65 6.69 5.06 -1.62
C PRO A 65 5.94 3.83 -1.11
N SER A 66 6.59 3.10 -0.22
CA SER A 66 5.97 1.96 0.46
C SER A 66 6.40 1.84 1.91
N VAL A 67 5.48 1.40 2.77
CA VAL A 67 5.77 0.99 4.15
C VAL A 67 5.29 -0.45 4.34
N VAL A 68 6.23 -1.35 4.60
CA VAL A 68 5.95 -2.79 4.74
C VAL A 68 6.26 -3.23 6.17
N GLY A 69 5.57 -4.26 6.64
CA GLY A 69 5.78 -4.77 8.00
C GLY A 69 5.14 -3.89 9.08
N THR A 70 4.00 -3.24 8.79
CA THR A 70 3.28 -2.39 9.76
C THR A 70 2.64 -3.18 10.90
N VAL A 71 2.60 -4.52 10.80
CA VAL A 71 2.00 -5.47 11.75
C VAL A 71 0.46 -5.37 11.84
N ASN A 72 -0.11 -4.17 11.89
CA ASN A 72 -1.55 -3.94 12.04
C ASN A 72 -2.08 -2.74 11.22
N GLY A 73 -1.42 -2.37 10.13
CA GLY A 73 -1.88 -1.30 9.24
C GLY A 73 -3.31 -1.54 8.72
N THR A 74 -3.63 -2.77 8.29
CA THR A 74 -4.99 -3.11 7.82
C THR A 74 -6.06 -3.13 8.91
N GLU A 75 -5.67 -3.10 10.19
CA GLU A 75 -6.62 -2.99 11.31
C GLU A 75 -6.84 -1.54 11.73
N ARG A 76 -5.81 -0.70 11.60
CA ARG A 76 -5.83 0.69 12.07
C ARG A 76 -6.31 1.67 11.00
N ILE A 77 -5.99 1.41 9.74
CA ILE A 77 -6.37 2.28 8.63
C ILE A 77 -7.76 1.87 8.15
N GLN A 78 -8.69 2.83 8.15
CA GLN A 78 -10.04 2.60 7.63
C GLN A 78 -10.04 2.68 6.10
N ASP A 79 -10.84 1.83 5.45
CA ASP A 79 -11.05 1.95 4.01
C ASP A 79 -11.62 3.35 3.67
N GLY A 80 -11.05 3.98 2.64
CA GLY A 80 -11.38 5.34 2.23
C GLY A 80 -10.76 6.45 3.06
N ALA A 81 -10.04 6.15 4.15
CA ALA A 81 -9.34 7.15 4.93
C ALA A 81 -8.27 7.85 4.09
N ARG A 82 -8.05 9.15 4.31
CA ARG A 82 -6.93 9.83 3.69
C ARG A 82 -5.68 9.56 4.51
N VAL A 83 -4.60 9.15 3.85
CA VAL A 83 -3.35 8.78 4.52
C VAL A 83 -2.15 9.42 3.85
N ARG A 84 -1.10 9.68 4.64
CA ARG A 84 0.23 10.02 4.17
C ARG A 84 1.15 8.84 4.40
N VAL A 85 1.84 8.39 3.35
CA VAL A 85 2.84 7.33 3.40
C VAL A 85 4.21 7.95 3.19
N ASP A 86 5.09 7.83 4.19
CA ASP A 86 6.50 8.19 4.07
C ASP A 86 7.35 6.91 4.04
N GLY A 87 7.73 6.50 2.84
CA GLY A 87 8.58 5.32 2.64
C GLY A 87 10.05 5.55 3.03
N THR A 88 10.46 6.79 3.30
CA THR A 88 11.81 7.11 3.81
C THR A 88 11.83 6.99 5.34
N ALA A 89 10.84 7.55 6.02
CA ALA A 89 10.70 7.46 7.48
C ALA A 89 10.13 6.11 7.94
N GLY A 90 9.46 5.37 7.06
CA GLY A 90 8.79 4.12 7.39
C GLY A 90 7.48 4.33 8.15
N THR A 91 6.79 5.47 7.93
CA THR A 91 5.60 5.87 8.67
C THR A 91 4.37 6.01 7.78
N VAL A 92 3.21 5.75 8.37
CA VAL A 92 1.91 5.99 7.76
C VAL A 92 1.06 6.80 8.74
N ASP A 93 0.61 7.97 8.31
CA ASP A 93 -0.22 8.88 9.10
C ASP A 93 -1.65 8.92 8.52
N ILE A 94 -2.67 8.85 9.38
CA ILE A 94 -4.08 9.05 9.01
C ILE A 94 -4.38 10.55 9.13
N LEU A 95 -4.97 11.14 8.09
CA LEU A 95 -5.25 12.57 7.96
C LEU A 95 -6.71 12.94 8.22
#